data_AF-L8N4E8-F1
#
_entry.id   AF-L8N4E8-F1
#
_cell.length_a   1.000
_cell.length_b   1.000
_cell.length_c   1.000
_cell.angle_alpha   90.00
_cell.angle_beta   90.00
_cell.angle_gamma   90.00
#
_symmetry.space_group_name_H-M   'P 1'
#
loop_
_entity.id
_entity.type
_entity.pdbx_description
1 polymer ?
#
loop_
_entity_poly.entity_id
_entity_poly.type
_entity_poly.pdbx_seq_one_letter_code
_entity_poly.pdbx_strand_id
1 'polypeptide(L)'
;MSQITTQIDRETTDKLTYIQQQTNQELPEILRAAINDYYQKLKLKKQKTPFQLLEESGFIGCCSVESDLSVNYKQVLATELEAKYGNR
;
A
#
# COMPACT_ATOMS: atom_id res chain seq x y z
N MET A 1 27.07 -5.95 -4.80
CA MET A 1 26.07 -6.86 -5.38
C MET A 1 25.93 -8.06 -4.46
N SER A 2 24.72 -8.57 -4.23
CA SER A 2 24.50 -9.74 -3.39
C SER A 2 24.37 -10.98 -4.27
N GLN A 3 24.99 -12.09 -3.87
CA GLN A 3 24.94 -13.38 -4.59
C GLN A 3 24.05 -14.37 -3.84
N ILE A 4 23.24 -15.12 -4.58
CA ILE A 4 22.41 -16.21 -4.06
C ILE A 4 22.93 -17.52 -4.65
N THR A 5 23.27 -18.48 -3.79
CA THR A 5 23.63 -19.85 -4.18
C THR A 5 22.63 -20.80 -3.54
N THR A 6 21.91 -21.56 -4.34
CA THR A 6 20.94 -22.57 -3.87
C THR A 6 20.95 -23.78 -4.79
N GLN A 7 20.62 -24.94 -4.23
CA GLN A 7 20.30 -26.13 -5.01
C GLN A 7 18.82 -26.10 -5.37
N ILE A 8 18.50 -26.55 -6.58
CA ILE A 8 17.13 -26.73 -7.06
C ILE A 8 17.00 -28.14 -7.61
N ASP A 9 15.80 -28.69 -7.56
CA ASP A 9 15.52 -30.01 -8.12
C ASP A 9 15.36 -29.97 -9.64
N ARG A 10 15.26 -31.17 -10.23
CA ARG A 10 15.07 -31.34 -11.67
C ARG A 10 13.78 -30.69 -12.16
N GLU A 11 12.70 -30.83 -11.40
CA GLU A 11 11.40 -30.25 -11.77
C GLU A 11 11.47 -28.73 -11.90
N THR A 12 12.14 -28.07 -10.96
CA THR A 12 12.36 -26.61 -10.98
C THR A 12 13.26 -26.20 -12.13
N THR A 13 14.27 -27.02 -12.44
CA THR A 13 15.18 -26.79 -13.59
C THR A 13 14.42 -26.86 -14.93
N ASP A 14 13.54 -27.85 -15.08
CA ASP A 14 12.72 -28.01 -16.29
C ASP A 14 11.76 -26.82 -16.47
N LYS A 15 11.14 -26.36 -15.37
CA LYS A 15 10.29 -25.14 -15.37
C LYS A 15 11.07 -23.88 -15.77
N LEU A 16 12.27 -23.69 -15.23
CA LEU A 16 13.11 -22.54 -15.58
C LEU A 16 13.49 -22.56 -17.06
N THR A 17 13.88 -23.73 -17.57
CA THR A 17 14.24 -23.91 -18.99
C THR A 17 13.04 -23.58 -19.89
N TYR A 18 11.85 -24.06 -19.55
CA TYR A 18 10.63 -23.72 -20.28
C TYR A 18 10.36 -22.21 -20.29
N ILE A 19 10.47 -21.53 -19.14
CA ILE A 19 10.25 -20.08 -19.05
C ILE A 19 11.27 -19.33 -19.91
N GLN A 20 12.56 -19.69 -19.85
CA GLN A 20 13.60 -19.08 -20.68
C GLN A 20 13.27 -19.20 -22.17
N GLN A 21 12.87 -20.40 -22.63
CA GLN A 21 12.51 -20.63 -24.04
C GLN A 21 11.30 -19.82 -24.50
N GLN A 22 10.29 -19.65 -23.64
CA GLN A 22 9.07 -18.92 -24.01
C GLN A 22 9.23 -17.39 -23.94
N THR A 23 10.08 -16.89 -23.06
CA THR A 23 10.21 -15.45 -22.77
C THR A 23 11.45 -14.81 -23.39
N ASN A 24 12.43 -15.61 -23.83
CA ASN A 24 13.77 -15.16 -24.23
C ASN A 24 14.48 -14.31 -23.15
N GLN A 25 14.14 -14.53 -21.88
CA GLN A 25 14.75 -13.81 -20.76
C GLN A 25 15.90 -14.60 -20.16
N GLU A 26 16.90 -13.86 -19.66
CA GLU A 26 18.01 -14.44 -18.92
C GLU A 26 17.57 -14.86 -17.51
N LEU A 27 18.25 -15.86 -16.94
CA LEU A 27 17.92 -16.40 -15.62
C LEU A 27 17.79 -15.31 -14.52
N PRO A 28 18.68 -14.30 -14.43
CA PRO A 28 18.56 -13.24 -13.43
C PRO A 28 17.28 -12.41 -13.57
N GLU A 29 16.80 -12.19 -14.79
CA GLU A 29 15.57 -11.42 -15.06
C GLU A 29 14.34 -12.20 -14.63
N ILE A 30 14.30 -13.50 -14.94
CA ILE A 30 13.24 -14.41 -14.53
C ILE A 30 13.15 -14.48 -13.01
N LEU A 31 14.30 -14.66 -12.33
CA LEU A 31 14.35 -14.71 -10.87
C LEU A 31 13.89 -13.38 -10.25
N ARG A 32 14.33 -12.25 -10.79
CA ARG A 32 13.90 -10.93 -10.33
C ARG A 32 12.39 -10.74 -10.47
N ALA A 33 11.82 -11.12 -11.61
CA ALA A 33 10.38 -11.04 -11.85
C ALA A 33 9.61 -11.95 -10.88
N ALA A 34 10.03 -13.20 -10.73
CA ALA A 34 9.39 -14.16 -9.83
C ALA A 34 9.43 -13.72 -8.36
N ILE A 35 10.58 -13.18 -7.90
CA ILE A 35 10.72 -12.63 -6.54
C ILE A 35 9.79 -11.43 -6.34
N ASN A 36 9.74 -10.51 -7.31
CA ASN A 36 8.87 -9.34 -7.22
C ASN A 36 7.39 -9.77 -7.16
N ASP A 37 6.98 -10.69 -8.02
CA ASP A 37 5.60 -11.21 -8.03
C ASP A 37 5.23 -11.89 -6.71
N TYR A 38 6.13 -12.71 -6.16
CA TYR A 38 5.92 -13.35 -4.87
C TYR A 38 5.85 -12.33 -3.73
N TYR A 39 6.73 -11.33 -3.74
CA TYR A 39 6.69 -10.21 -2.79
C TYR A 39 5.36 -9.45 -2.85
N GLN A 40 4.89 -9.10 -4.05
CA GLN A 40 3.61 -8.41 -4.21
C GLN A 40 2.44 -9.28 -3.75
N LYS A 41 2.43 -10.58 -4.05
CA LYS A 41 1.41 -11.51 -3.55
C LYS A 41 1.36 -11.52 -2.02
N LEU A 42 2.51 -11.54 -1.35
CA LEU A 42 2.56 -11.48 0.12
C LEU A 42 2.11 -10.11 0.66
N LYS A 43 2.49 -9.03 -0.01
CA LYS A 43 2.07 -7.66 0.37
C LYS A 43 0.57 -7.45 0.20
N LEU A 44 -0.03 -8.00 -0.87
CA LEU A 44 -1.47 -7.98 -1.11
C LEU A 44 -2.23 -8.89 -0.13
N LYS A 45 -1.63 -10.01 0.30
CA LYS A 45 -2.18 -10.86 1.37
C LYS A 45 -2.18 -10.18 2.73
N LYS A 46 -1.22 -9.28 3.00
CA LYS A 46 -1.38 -8.25 4.04
C LYS A 46 -2.39 -7.22 3.53
N GLN A 47 -3.67 -7.61 3.43
CA GLN A 47 -4.73 -6.65 3.15
C GLN A 47 -4.65 -5.56 4.21
N LYS A 48 -4.37 -4.34 3.75
CA LYS A 48 -4.49 -3.17 4.61
C LYS A 48 -5.92 -3.16 5.14
N THR A 49 -6.06 -2.96 6.44
CA THR A 49 -7.41 -2.84 7.00
C THR A 49 -8.11 -1.65 6.33
N PRO A 50 -9.45 -1.64 6.28
CA PRO A 50 -10.18 -0.47 5.80
C PRO A 50 -9.70 0.84 6.46
N PHE A 51 -9.36 0.79 7.76
CA PHE A 51 -8.75 1.92 8.47
C PHE A 51 -7.45 2.40 7.83
N GLN A 52 -6.49 1.49 7.57
CA GLN A 52 -5.20 1.83 6.95
C GLN A 52 -5.37 2.39 5.53
N LEU A 53 -6.31 1.85 4.75
CA LEU A 53 -6.61 2.37 3.41
C LEU A 53 -7.19 3.78 3.47
N LEU A 54 -8.11 4.03 4.39
CA LEU A 54 -8.77 5.32 4.53
C LEU A 54 -7.84 6.37 5.15
N GLU A 55 -6.97 6.00 6.08
CA GLU A 55 -5.91 6.86 6.62
C GLU A 55 -4.90 7.26 5.53
N GLU A 56 -4.38 6.30 4.76
CA GLU A 56 -3.43 6.60 3.67
C GLU A 56 -4.03 7.42 2.53
N SER A 57 -5.33 7.25 2.25
CA SER A 57 -6.02 8.07 1.26
C SER A 57 -6.20 9.53 1.70
N GLY A 58 -5.88 9.85 2.95
CA GLY A 58 -6.19 11.14 3.55
C GLY A 58 -7.69 11.34 3.73
N PHE A 59 -8.48 10.27 3.81
CA PHE A 59 -9.92 10.34 4.11
C PHE A 59 -10.16 10.37 5.63
N ILE A 60 -9.47 9.51 6.39
CA ILE A 60 -9.39 9.60 7.86
C ILE A 60 -8.19 10.47 8.22
N GLY A 61 -8.37 11.38 9.19
CA GLY A 61 -7.31 12.31 9.61
C GLY A 61 -7.06 13.48 8.64
N CYS A 62 -7.98 13.72 7.71
CA CYS A 62 -7.91 14.80 6.72
C CYS A 62 -7.96 16.21 7.33
N CYS A 63 -8.45 16.31 8.56
CA CYS A 63 -8.58 17.54 9.31
C CYS A 63 -8.04 17.34 10.72
N SER A 64 -7.16 18.25 11.13
CA SER A 64 -6.76 18.40 12.52
C SER A 64 -7.64 19.49 13.14
N VAL A 65 -8.48 19.10 14.08
CA VAL A 65 -9.38 19.97 14.83
C VAL A 65 -9.15 19.77 16.33
N GLU A 66 -9.70 20.64 17.16
CA GLU A 66 -9.62 20.47 18.61
C GLU A 66 -10.17 19.09 19.03
N SER A 67 -9.51 18.46 20.01
CA SER A 67 -9.87 17.11 20.46
C SER A 67 -11.28 17.02 21.06
N ASP A 68 -11.83 18.15 21.52
CA ASP A 68 -13.18 18.29 22.05
C ASP A 68 -14.20 18.75 21.01
N LEU A 69 -13.82 18.88 19.73
CA LEU A 69 -14.75 19.32 18.67
C LEU A 69 -15.99 18.43 18.61
N SER A 70 -15.84 17.12 18.78
CA SER A 70 -16.99 16.20 18.79
C SER A 70 -18.04 16.54 19.87
N VAL A 71 -17.61 17.18 20.96
CA VAL A 71 -18.47 17.61 22.08
C VAL A 71 -18.99 19.03 21.86
N ASN A 72 -18.15 19.93 21.35
CA ASN A 72 -18.44 21.37 21.29
C ASN A 72 -18.76 21.90 19.87
N TYR A 73 -18.80 21.05 18.83
CA TYR A 73 -18.86 21.50 17.42
C TYR A 73 -19.99 22.48 17.13
N LYS A 74 -21.15 22.33 17.78
CA LYS A 74 -22.28 23.26 17.59
C LYS A 74 -21.93 24.68 18.05
N GLN A 75 -21.23 24.79 19.18
CA GLN A 75 -20.82 26.07 19.74
C GLN A 75 -19.70 26.70 18.89
N VAL A 76 -18.73 25.90 18.47
CA VAL A 76 -17.68 26.33 17.54
C VAL A 76 -18.30 26.83 16.24
N LEU A 77 -19.17 26.04 15.59
CA LEU A 77 -19.86 26.44 14.37
C LEU A 77 -20.69 27.70 14.54
N ALA A 78 -21.46 27.83 15.63
CA ALA A 78 -22.25 29.02 15.88
C ALA A 78 -21.37 30.27 16.02
N THR A 79 -20.25 30.16 16.75
CA THR A 79 -19.29 31.25 16.95
C THR A 79 -18.64 31.67 15.63
N GLU A 80 -18.17 30.70 14.84
CA GLU A 80 -17.54 30.94 13.53
C GLU A 80 -18.51 31.57 12.52
N LEU A 81 -19.78 31.12 12.51
CA LEU A 81 -20.81 31.67 11.63
C LEU A 81 -21.17 33.10 12.02
N GLU A 82 -21.32 33.38 13.32
CA GLU A 82 -21.59 34.73 13.83
C GLU A 82 -20.41 35.68 13.53
N ALA A 83 -19.17 35.26 13.77
CA ALA A 83 -17.99 36.06 13.44
C ALA A 83 -17.92 36.41 11.94
N LYS A 84 -18.36 35.50 11.07
CA LYS A 84 -18.29 35.67 9.62
C LYS A 84 -19.47 36.44 9.02
N TYR A 85 -20.67 36.31 9.58
CA TYR A 85 -21.92 36.81 8.98
C TYR A 85 -22.81 37.64 9.93
N GLY A 86 -22.47 37.75 11.21
CA GLY A 86 -23.27 38.42 12.24
C GLY A 86 -23.28 39.95 12.15
N ASN A 87 -22.33 40.55 11.42
CA ASN A 87 -22.32 42.00 11.16
C ASN A 87 -23.22 42.43 9.99
N ARG A 88 -24.36 41.75 9.76
CA ARG A 88 -25.31 42.08 8.69
C ARG A 88 -26.44 42.98 9.18
#